data_AF-A0A847M503-F1
#
_entry.id   AF-A0A847M503-F1
#
_cell.length_a   1.000
_cell.length_b   1.000
_cell.length_c   1.000
_cell.angle_alpha   90.00
_cell.angle_beta   90.00
_cell.angle_gamma   90.00
#
_symmetry.space_group_name_H-M   'P 1'
#
loop_
_entity.id
_entity.type
_entity.pdbx_description
1 polymer ?
#
loop_
_entity_poly.entity_id
_entity_poly.type
_entity_poly.pdbx_seq_one_letter_code
_entity_poly.pdbx_strand_id
1 'polypeptide(L)' 'MRLYIPETMPNQTYPGDIKPGYYETNEVVKLMRDNAHNPKAIQFIADMLEE' A
#
# COMPACT_ATOMS: atom_id res chain seq x y z
N MET A 1 -7.08 12.94 -1.94
CA MET A 1 -6.14 12.12 -2.74
C MET A 1 -6.54 10.67 -2.52
N ARG A 2 -6.56 9.86 -3.59
CA ARG A 2 -6.90 8.43 -3.49
C ARG A 2 -5.74 7.63 -4.04
N LEU A 3 -5.33 6.60 -3.32
CA LEU A 3 -4.32 5.65 -3.76
C LEU A 3 -5.04 4.43 -4.34
N TYR A 4 -4.68 4.04 -5.55
CA TYR A 4 -5.17 2.81 -6.15
C TYR A 4 -4.04 1.78 -6.19
N ILE A 5 -4.27 0.63 -5.58
CA ILE A 5 -3.35 -0.50 -5.61
C ILE A 5 -3.97 -1.56 -6.52
N PRO A 6 -3.34 -1.91 -7.67
CA PRO A 6 -3.91 -2.84 -8.63
C PRO A 6 -4.03 -4.26 -8.06
N GLU A 7 -4.90 -5.08 -8.66
CA GLU A 7 -4.97 -6.50 -8.30
C GLU A 7 -3.67 -7.23 -8.68
N THR A 8 -3.23 -8.11 -7.79
CA THR A 8 -2.07 -8.98 -8.03
C THR A 8 -2.47 -10.24 -8.77
N MET A 9 -1.50 -10.89 -9.41
CA MET A 9 -1.70 -12.24 -9.93
C MET A 9 -2.00 -13.20 -8.75
N PRO A 10 -2.80 -14.27 -8.97
CA PRO A 10 -2.99 -15.29 -7.96
C PRO A 10 -1.61 -15.85 -7.55
N ASN A 11 -1.27 -15.73 -6.25
CA ASN A 11 0.01 -16.03 -5.59
C ASN A 11 0.99 -14.87 -5.39
N GLN A 12 0.61 -13.62 -5.68
CA GLN A 12 1.44 -12.46 -5.37
C GLN A 12 0.81 -11.64 -4.25
N THR A 13 1.57 -11.43 -3.18
CA THR A 13 1.20 -10.60 -2.02
C THR A 13 2.07 -9.35 -1.98
N TYR A 14 1.47 -8.20 -1.71
CA TYR A 14 2.22 -6.98 -1.46
C TYR A 14 2.94 -7.02 -0.11
N PRO A 15 4.05 -6.28 0.04
CA PRO A 15 4.76 -6.19 1.30
C PRO A 15 3.85 -5.61 2.40
N GLY A 16 3.91 -6.17 3.61
CA GLY A 16 3.16 -5.63 4.75
C GLY A 16 1.66 -5.92 4.74
N ASP A 17 1.26 -7.04 4.12
CA ASP A 17 -0.14 -7.48 4.01
C ASP A 17 -1.06 -6.44 3.38
N ILE A 18 -0.49 -5.53 2.58
CA ILE A 18 -1.22 -4.52 1.83
C ILE A 18 -2.12 -5.24 0.82
N LYS A 19 -3.38 -4.80 0.74
CA LYS A 19 -4.38 -5.42 -0.13
C LYS A 19 -4.57 -4.57 -1.38
N PRO A 20 -4.90 -5.20 -2.52
CA PRO A 20 -5.34 -4.46 -3.69
C PRO A 20 -6.67 -3.73 -3.39
N GLY A 21 -6.87 -2.59 -4.04
CA GLY A 21 -8.08 -1.78 -3.90
C GLY A 21 -7.81 -0.29 -3.83
N TYR A 22 -8.87 0.46 -3.54
CA TYR A 22 -8.81 1.91 -3.35
C TYR A 22 -8.65 2.24 -1.88
N TYR A 23 -7.73 3.15 -1.59
CA TYR A 23 -7.49 3.69 -0.27
C TYR A 23 -7.72 5.19 -0.28
N GLU A 24 -8.56 5.66 0.64
CA GLU A 24 -8.71 7.08 0.93
C GLU A 24 -7.50 7.60 1.72
N THR A 25 -7.31 8.91 1.75
CA THR A 25 -6.12 9.54 2.38
C THR A 25 -5.92 9.09 3.83
N ASN A 26 -6.99 8.99 4.61
CA ASN A 26 -6.95 8.50 6.00
C ASN A 26 -6.56 7.02 6.10
N GLU A 27 -6.98 6.20 5.13
CA GLU A 27 -6.64 4.78 5.06
C GLU A 27 -5.17 4.58 4.64
N VAL A 28 -4.65 5.40 3.73
CA VAL A 28 -3.22 5.43 3.38
C VAL A 28 -2.37 5.79 4.60
N VAL A 29 -2.75 6.83 5.36
CA VAL A 29 -2.04 7.21 6.59
C VAL A 29 -2.05 6.07 7.61
N LYS A 30 -3.18 5.37 7.75
CA LYS A 30 -3.26 4.19 8.60
C LYS A 30 -2.35 3.07 8.09
N LEU A 31 -2.37 2.78 6.79
CA LEU A 31 -1.53 1.77 6.14
C LEU A 31 -0.04 2.03 6.38
N MET A 32 0.40 3.28 6.29
CA MET A 32 1.78 3.69 6.59
C MET A 32 2.13 3.53 8.07
N ARG A 33 1.21 3.85 8.99
CA ARG A 33 1.44 3.67 10.44
C ARG A 33 1.54 2.19 10.81
N ASP A 34 0.62 1.38 10.31
CA ASP A 34 0.57 -0.06 10.56
C ASP A 34 1.83 -0.75 10.01
N ASN A 35 2.44 -0.19 8.96
CA ASN A 35 3.66 -0.69 8.33
C ASN A 35 4.93 0.12 8.66
N ALA A 36 4.93 0.97 9.68
CA ALA A 36 6.05 1.88 9.99
C ALA A 36 7.39 1.16 10.22
N HIS A 37 7.36 -0.10 10.65
CA HIS A 37 8.54 -0.93 10.88
C HIS A 37 8.91 -1.82 9.68
N ASN A 38 8.15 -1.77 8.58
CA ASN A 38 8.40 -2.53 7.37
C ASN A 38 8.83 -1.58 6.24
N PRO A 39 10.15 -1.34 6.07
CA PRO A 39 10.64 -0.38 5.08
C PRO A 39 10.24 -0.74 3.65
N LYS A 40 10.05 -2.04 3.33
CA LYS A 40 9.58 -2.46 2.01
C LYS A 40 8.14 -2.06 1.74
N ALA A 41 7.28 -2.13 2.76
CA ALA A 41 5.89 -1.69 2.64
C ALA A 41 5.78 -0.17 2.52
N ILE A 42 6.59 0.58 3.29
CA ILE A 42 6.64 2.04 3.17
C ILE A 42 7.11 2.47 1.78
N GLN A 43 8.17 1.85 1.25
CA GLN A 43 8.65 2.13 -0.10
C GLN A 43 7.56 1.83 -1.14
N PHE A 44 6.90 0.66 -1.04
CA PHE A 44 5.83 0.30 -1.96
C PHE A 44 4.67 1.32 -1.96
N ILE A 45 4.25 1.80 -0.78
CA ILE A 45 3.19 2.82 -0.69
C ILE A 45 3.65 4.14 -1.34
N ALA A 46 4.91 4.53 -1.16
CA ALA A 46 5.46 5.72 -1.79
C ALA A 46 5.50 5.58 -3.33
N ASP A 47 5.97 4.45 -3.83
CA ASP A 47 6.02 4.16 -5.27
C ASP A 47 4.62 4.26 -5.91
N MET A 48 3.60 3.72 -5.24
CA MET A 48 2.20 3.80 -5.73
C MET A 48 1.58 5.21 -5.63
N LEU A 49 2.12 6.09 -4.79
CA LEU A 49 1.65 7.49 -4.67
C LEU A 49 2.32 8.43 -5.69
N GLU A 50 3.47 8.04 -6.24
CA GLU A 50 4.19 8.79 -7.27
C GLU A 50 3.62 8.54 -8.68
N GLU A 51 2.99 7.39 -8.93
CA GLU A 51 2.29 7.04 -10.17
C GLU A 51 0.87 7.63 -10.28
#